data_AF-A4C5H7-F1
#
_entry.id   AF-A4C5H7-F1
#
_cell.length_a   1.000
_cell.length_b   1.000
_cell.length_c   1.000
_cell.angle_alpha   90.00
_cell.angle_beta   90.00
_cell.angle_gamma   90.00
#
_symmetry.space_group_name_H-M   'P 1'
#
loop_
_entity.id
_entity.type
_entity.pdbx_description
1 polymer ?
#
loop_
_entity_poly.entity_id
_entity_poly.type
_entity_poly.pdbx_seq_one_letter_code
_entity_poly.pdbx_strand_id
1 'polypeptide(L)'
;MLEQMLLNNLNNKEQFNDESFEYKSVFFSSVVPDPTNGRFLPSIFVDDEHARLFVARKLSKAQLIKLYHGEEHVLIGKSIIINCLTRDTDDWKRAAHTIESIIELGANISVSEMIQVPTLFPLHDGTYQILTGHRRFFALIYAKGYGAAAQFKVYDSKPLLIKVKQFQENASREDLPKYGKLQAFVNASTEIEQLNKARMLSGMSRLTVREIVSTLSISMGAYDNYNVLVRYPIVIKAYENGCSYSFIKMKKLILSVEADYKQKHPKPHLNVQDKKEISEQIEQQILGIKKQPQKTVPSFSIQSLNSANALKVLLTQDVTKLDIQIEWNELDWNDKKMVTGALNKLVEHLNQLQ
;
A
#
# COMPACT_ATOMS: atom_id res chain seq x y z
N MET A 1 -2.48 25.52 5.77
CA MET A 1 -3.23 25.58 7.04
C MET A 1 -2.53 24.78 8.14
N LEU A 2 -2.32 23.47 7.99
CA LEU A 2 -1.60 22.66 9.00
C LEU A 2 -0.16 23.14 9.27
N GLU A 3 0.62 23.47 8.24
CA GLU A 3 1.98 24.00 8.40
C GLU A 3 2.04 25.31 9.22
N GLN A 4 1.10 26.23 9.00
CA GLN A 4 0.98 27.48 9.78
C GLN A 4 0.58 27.20 11.23
N MET A 5 -0.32 26.23 11.48
CA MET A 5 -0.67 25.81 12.83
C MET A 5 0.53 25.19 13.54
N LEU A 6 1.30 24.34 12.87
CA LEU A 6 2.51 23.72 13.43
C LEU A 6 3.57 24.78 13.76
N LEU A 7 3.78 25.75 12.88
CA LEU A 7 4.66 26.90 13.10
C LEU A 7 4.27 27.69 14.36
N ASN A 8 2.98 28.02 14.50
CA ASN A 8 2.49 28.76 15.66
C ASN A 8 2.69 27.99 16.97
N ASN A 9 2.42 26.67 16.97
CA ASN A 9 2.63 25.81 18.14
C ASN A 9 4.11 25.67 18.51
N LEU A 10 4.99 25.52 17.52
CA LEU A 10 6.45 25.46 17.73
C LEU A 10 6.98 26.76 18.35
N ASN A 11 6.49 27.91 17.89
CA ASN A 11 6.89 29.21 18.41
C ASN A 11 6.40 29.43 19.85
N ASN A 12 5.26 28.85 20.22
CA ASN A 12 4.70 28.90 21.57
C ASN A 12 5.31 27.85 22.53
N LYS A 13 6.22 26.99 22.05
CA LYS A 13 6.88 25.90 22.82
C LYS A 13 5.91 24.90 23.48
N GLU A 14 4.71 24.74 22.94
CA GLU A 14 3.80 23.68 23.40
C GLU A 14 4.39 22.30 23.02
N GLN A 15 4.39 21.36 23.97
CA GLN A 15 4.89 20.00 23.72
C GLN A 15 3.88 19.20 22.89
N PHE A 16 4.29 18.70 21.72
CA PHE A 16 3.45 17.90 20.81
C PHE A 16 2.96 16.55 21.37
N ASN A 17 3.44 16.15 22.54
CA ASN A 17 3.20 14.81 23.10
C ASN A 17 2.29 14.82 24.34
N ASP A 18 1.92 15.98 24.88
CA ASP A 18 1.17 16.09 26.13
C ASP A 18 -0.33 16.31 25.88
N GLU A 19 -0.87 15.56 24.91
CA GLU A 19 -2.30 15.58 24.61
C GLU A 19 -3.05 14.69 25.61
N SER A 20 -3.71 15.31 26.58
CA SER A 20 -4.57 14.66 27.54
C SER A 20 -5.88 14.19 26.91
N PHE A 21 -6.42 13.10 27.46
CA PHE A 21 -7.71 12.55 27.09
C PHE A 21 -8.42 12.00 28.32
N GLU A 22 -9.75 11.92 28.22
CA GLU A 22 -10.59 11.30 29.23
C GLU A 22 -11.67 10.44 28.60
N TYR A 23 -12.26 9.54 29.40
CA TYR A 23 -13.36 8.70 28.94
C TYR A 23 -14.71 9.36 29.25
N LYS A 24 -15.43 9.80 28.22
CA LYS A 24 -16.73 10.50 28.35
C LYS A 24 -17.87 9.70 27.73
N SER A 25 -19.05 9.80 28.34
CA SER A 25 -20.29 9.35 27.68
C SER A 25 -20.75 10.44 26.70
N VAL A 26 -20.88 10.09 25.43
CA VAL A 26 -21.28 11.03 24.36
C VAL A 26 -22.45 10.44 23.58
N PHE A 27 -23.44 11.26 23.25
CA PHE A 27 -24.54 10.88 22.36
C PHE A 27 -24.03 10.68 20.94
N PHE A 28 -24.49 9.64 20.25
CA PHE A 28 -24.03 9.40 18.88
C PHE A 28 -24.45 10.51 17.91
N SER A 29 -25.54 11.20 18.19
CA SER A 29 -26.00 12.37 17.44
C SER A 29 -25.04 13.57 17.49
N SER A 30 -24.14 13.60 18.47
CA SER A 30 -23.10 14.63 18.57
C SER A 30 -21.77 14.21 17.92
N VAL A 31 -21.71 13.04 17.27
CA VAL A 31 -20.47 12.48 16.70
C VAL A 31 -20.54 12.43 15.18
N VAL A 32 -19.51 13.01 14.54
CA VAL A 32 -19.38 13.08 13.08
C VAL A 32 -18.22 12.20 12.62
N PRO A 33 -18.42 11.29 11.65
CA PRO A 33 -17.33 10.54 11.05
C PRO A 33 -16.37 11.44 10.25
N ASP A 34 -15.07 11.14 10.30
CA ASP A 34 -14.06 11.80 9.44
C ASP A 34 -14.20 11.33 7.96
N PRO A 35 -14.57 12.21 7.00
CA PRO A 35 -14.71 11.86 5.59
C PRO A 35 -13.37 11.61 4.88
N THR A 36 -12.26 12.03 5.49
CA THR A 36 -10.91 11.80 4.94
C THR A 36 -10.33 10.43 5.33
N ASN A 37 -11.09 9.62 6.06
CA ASN A 37 -10.68 8.27 6.42
C ASN A 37 -10.70 7.36 5.17
N GLY A 38 -9.63 6.58 4.95
CA GLY A 38 -9.56 5.67 3.81
C GLY A 38 -10.59 4.53 3.82
N ARG A 39 -11.33 4.36 4.92
CA ARG A 39 -12.49 3.45 5.06
C ARG A 39 -13.78 4.23 5.34
N PHE A 40 -13.83 5.49 4.95
CA PHE A 40 -15.02 6.29 5.10
C PHE A 40 -16.18 5.60 4.37
N LEU A 41 -17.27 5.44 5.09
CA LEU A 41 -18.53 4.93 4.57
C LEU A 41 -19.45 6.15 4.51
N PRO A 42 -19.90 6.59 3.31
CA PRO A 42 -20.79 7.73 3.20
C PRO A 42 -22.11 7.37 3.87
N SER A 43 -22.31 7.81 5.11
CA SER A 43 -23.37 7.29 5.97
C SER A 43 -24.36 8.37 6.38
N ILE A 44 -25.65 8.03 6.39
CA ILE A 44 -26.71 8.84 7.00
C ILE A 44 -27.30 8.04 8.16
N PHE A 45 -27.42 8.68 9.31
CA PHE A 45 -27.93 8.03 10.51
C PHE A 45 -29.45 8.11 10.58
N VAL A 46 -30.07 6.96 10.83
CA VAL A 46 -31.52 6.80 10.89
C VAL A 46 -31.97 6.90 12.34
N ASP A 47 -32.93 7.77 12.59
CA ASP A 47 -33.63 7.89 13.87
C ASP A 47 -34.19 6.54 14.35
N ASP A 48 -34.15 6.32 15.65
CA ASP A 48 -34.48 5.04 16.26
C ASP A 48 -35.93 4.62 16.01
N GLU A 49 -36.86 5.58 15.92
CA GLU A 49 -38.27 5.29 15.63
C GLU A 49 -38.44 4.84 14.17
N HIS A 50 -37.77 5.52 13.23
CA HIS A 50 -37.79 5.12 11.82
C HIS A 50 -37.12 3.76 11.60
N ALA A 51 -36.03 3.47 12.31
CA ALA A 51 -35.38 2.16 12.27
C ALA A 51 -36.31 1.06 12.81
N ARG A 52 -37.00 1.32 13.93
CA ARG A 52 -37.99 0.40 14.52
C ARG A 52 -39.14 0.11 13.55
N LEU A 53 -39.68 1.14 12.89
CA LEU A 53 -40.75 0.99 11.91
C LEU A 53 -40.30 0.16 10.69
N PHE A 54 -39.06 0.35 10.23
CA PHE A 54 -38.49 -0.45 9.15
C PHE A 54 -38.35 -1.93 9.53
N VAL A 55 -37.77 -2.22 10.71
CA VAL A 55 -37.65 -3.60 11.23
C VAL A 55 -39.01 -4.27 11.40
N ALA A 56 -40.01 -3.52 11.87
CA ALA A 56 -41.39 -3.98 12.00
C ALA A 56 -42.15 -4.09 10.66
N ARG A 57 -41.47 -3.86 9.52
CA ARG A 57 -42.04 -3.87 8.15
C ARG A 57 -43.18 -2.87 7.95
N LYS A 58 -43.23 -1.81 8.75
CA LYS A 58 -44.17 -0.68 8.63
C LYS A 58 -43.64 0.44 7.74
N LEU A 59 -42.34 0.42 7.44
CA LEU A 59 -41.68 1.33 6.52
C LEU A 59 -40.87 0.51 5.50
N SER A 60 -41.00 0.81 4.21
CA SER A 60 -40.23 0.17 3.15
C SER A 60 -38.87 0.83 2.92
N LYS A 61 -37.95 0.13 2.26
CA LYS A 61 -36.63 0.68 1.89
C LYS A 61 -36.76 1.96 1.06
N ALA A 62 -37.67 1.98 0.09
CA ALA A 62 -37.89 3.14 -0.78
C ALA A 62 -38.40 4.36 0.01
N GLN A 63 -39.30 4.15 0.98
CA GLN A 63 -39.78 5.21 1.85
C GLN A 63 -38.67 5.77 2.74
N LEU A 64 -37.82 4.90 3.29
CA LEU A 64 -36.71 5.33 4.14
C LEU A 64 -35.64 6.09 3.36
N ILE A 65 -35.28 5.63 2.15
CA ILE A 65 -34.36 6.36 1.26
C ILE A 65 -34.90 7.76 0.96
N LYS A 66 -36.19 7.86 0.60
CA LYS A 66 -36.81 9.15 0.31
C LYS A 66 -36.83 10.09 1.51
N LEU A 67 -37.08 9.57 2.71
CA LEU A 67 -37.16 10.36 3.94
C LEU A 67 -35.81 10.98 4.34
N TYR A 68 -34.72 10.25 4.09
CA TYR A 68 -33.37 10.65 4.48
C TYR A 68 -32.51 11.16 3.33
N HIS A 69 -33.05 11.27 2.11
CA HIS A 69 -32.29 11.55 0.89
C HIS A 69 -31.08 10.61 0.76
N GLY A 70 -31.34 9.31 0.94
CA GLY A 70 -30.33 8.27 1.11
C GLY A 70 -29.64 7.81 -0.17
N GLU A 71 -29.95 8.39 -1.33
CA GLU A 71 -29.30 8.06 -2.59
C GLU A 71 -27.77 8.24 -2.48
N GLU A 72 -27.01 7.27 -2.99
CA GLU A 72 -25.53 7.24 -2.92
C GLU A 72 -24.95 7.22 -1.50
N HIS A 73 -25.74 6.82 -0.49
CA HIS A 73 -25.30 6.70 0.90
C HIS A 73 -25.60 5.31 1.48
N VAL A 74 -25.07 5.06 2.67
CA VAL A 74 -25.42 3.92 3.52
C VAL A 74 -26.25 4.42 4.69
N LEU A 75 -27.48 3.95 4.81
CA LEU A 75 -28.33 4.28 5.96
C LEU A 75 -27.96 3.38 7.13
N ILE A 76 -27.68 3.95 8.30
CA ILE A 76 -27.26 3.20 9.50
C ILE A 76 -28.16 3.61 10.66
N GLY A 77 -28.80 2.64 11.30
CA GLY A 77 -29.65 2.85 12.47
C GLY A 77 -29.75 1.59 13.32
N LYS A 78 -30.59 1.61 14.36
CA LYS A 78 -30.75 0.46 15.24
C LYS A 78 -31.19 -0.79 14.47
N SER A 79 -30.36 -1.82 14.50
CA SER A 79 -30.57 -3.10 13.83
C SER A 79 -30.73 -3.01 12.30
N ILE A 80 -30.34 -1.90 11.67
CA ILE A 80 -30.45 -1.70 10.22
C ILE A 80 -29.17 -1.08 9.65
N ILE A 81 -28.67 -1.68 8.56
CA ILE A 81 -27.66 -1.06 7.69
C ILE A 81 -28.07 -1.31 6.25
N ILE A 82 -28.32 -0.24 5.49
CA ILE A 82 -28.89 -0.33 4.13
C ILE A 82 -27.93 0.35 3.16
N ASN A 83 -27.31 -0.45 2.30
CA ASN A 83 -26.51 0.04 1.19
C ASN A 83 -27.43 0.62 0.09
N CYS A 84 -27.33 1.92 -0.14
CA CYS A 84 -28.09 2.66 -1.16
C CYS A 84 -27.19 3.26 -2.25
N LEU A 85 -25.92 2.83 -2.31
CA LEU A 85 -25.03 3.12 -3.44
C LEU A 85 -25.53 2.42 -4.70
N THR A 86 -25.15 2.95 -5.87
CA THR A 86 -25.45 2.31 -7.15
C THR A 86 -24.89 0.88 -7.20
N ARG A 87 -25.76 -0.10 -7.47
CA ARG A 87 -25.42 -1.54 -7.48
C ARG A 87 -24.28 -1.85 -8.44
N ASP A 88 -23.53 -2.89 -8.10
CA ASP A 88 -22.45 -3.49 -8.90
C ASP A 88 -21.25 -2.57 -9.20
N THR A 89 -21.24 -1.35 -8.66
CA THR A 89 -20.06 -0.47 -8.61
C THR A 89 -19.02 -0.99 -7.62
N ASP A 90 -17.76 -0.59 -7.79
CA ASP A 90 -16.69 -0.93 -6.85
C ASP A 90 -16.93 -0.34 -5.46
N ASP A 91 -17.53 0.85 -5.40
CA ASP A 91 -17.96 1.47 -4.14
C ASP A 91 -19.02 0.64 -3.43
N TRP A 92 -20.02 0.14 -4.16
CA TRP A 92 -21.04 -0.72 -3.58
C TRP A 92 -20.46 -2.02 -3.02
N LYS A 93 -19.54 -2.66 -3.74
CA LYS A 93 -18.86 -3.90 -3.29
C LYS A 93 -18.00 -3.64 -2.05
N ARG A 94 -17.22 -2.55 -2.04
CA ARG A 94 -16.42 -2.13 -0.87
C ARG A 94 -17.31 -1.86 0.34
N ALA A 95 -18.41 -1.13 0.15
CA ALA A 95 -19.37 -0.84 1.19
C ALA A 95 -20.04 -2.11 1.73
N ALA A 96 -20.47 -3.04 0.85
CA ALA A 96 -21.10 -4.30 1.25
C ALA A 96 -20.20 -5.13 2.19
N HIS A 97 -18.93 -5.31 1.82
CA HIS A 97 -17.96 -6.01 2.67
C HIS A 97 -17.76 -5.31 4.03
N THR A 98 -17.73 -3.98 4.01
CA THR A 98 -17.61 -3.18 5.24
C THR A 98 -18.83 -3.33 6.15
N ILE A 99 -20.03 -3.37 5.56
CA ILE A 99 -21.30 -3.50 6.28
C ILE A 99 -21.40 -4.84 7.00
N GLU A 100 -21.07 -5.96 6.34
CA GLU A 100 -21.05 -7.28 6.99
C GLU A 100 -20.17 -7.28 8.23
N SER A 101 -18.98 -6.69 8.08
CA SER A 101 -18.01 -6.53 9.16
C SER A 101 -18.55 -5.65 10.32
N ILE A 102 -19.35 -4.63 10.02
CA ILE A 102 -19.99 -3.77 11.04
C ILE A 102 -21.09 -4.53 11.77
N ILE A 103 -21.93 -5.28 11.04
CA ILE A 103 -23.04 -6.06 11.61
C ILE A 103 -22.52 -7.11 12.58
N GLU A 104 -21.48 -7.86 12.20
CA GLU A 104 -20.85 -8.87 13.05
C GLU A 104 -20.33 -8.25 14.36
N LEU A 105 -19.62 -7.11 14.25
CA LEU A 105 -19.12 -6.38 15.40
C LEU A 105 -20.27 -5.84 16.28
N GLY A 106 -21.34 -5.35 15.66
CA GLY A 106 -22.54 -4.86 16.34
C GLY A 106 -23.24 -5.96 17.13
N ALA A 107 -23.39 -7.15 16.54
CA ALA A 107 -23.97 -8.31 17.21
C ALA A 107 -23.15 -8.71 18.46
N ASN A 108 -21.82 -8.66 18.35
CA ASN A 108 -20.92 -8.91 19.50
C ASN A 108 -21.08 -7.85 20.61
N ILE A 109 -21.22 -6.57 20.24
CA ILE A 109 -21.45 -5.47 21.20
C ILE A 109 -22.82 -5.59 21.90
N SER A 110 -23.83 -6.16 21.23
CA SER A 110 -25.14 -6.38 21.83
C SER A 110 -25.13 -7.41 22.96
N VAL A 111 -24.13 -8.30 23.00
CA VAL A 111 -24.00 -9.36 24.02
C VAL A 111 -22.82 -9.16 24.98
N SER A 112 -21.88 -8.27 24.65
CA SER A 112 -20.67 -8.03 25.43
C SER A 112 -20.27 -6.56 25.40
N GLU A 113 -19.65 -6.07 26.47
CA GLU A 113 -19.15 -4.69 26.49
C GLU A 113 -18.03 -4.46 25.49
N MET A 114 -18.01 -3.27 24.91
CA MET A 114 -16.95 -2.86 23.99
C MET A 114 -15.66 -2.59 24.77
N ILE A 115 -14.66 -3.47 24.61
CA ILE A 115 -13.35 -3.32 25.27
C ILE A 115 -12.59 -2.09 24.74
N GLN A 116 -12.66 -1.83 23.44
CA GLN A 116 -11.97 -0.70 22.81
C GLN A 116 -12.96 0.32 22.28
N VAL A 117 -13.22 1.38 23.03
CA VAL A 117 -14.13 2.47 22.62
C VAL A 117 -13.54 3.35 21.51
N PRO A 118 -14.36 3.94 20.61
CA PRO A 118 -13.86 4.85 19.59
C PRO A 118 -13.21 6.09 20.21
N THR A 119 -12.26 6.68 19.47
CA THR A 119 -11.51 7.85 19.90
C THR A 119 -12.01 9.09 19.18
N LEU A 120 -12.31 10.16 19.94
CA LEU A 120 -12.89 11.40 19.45
C LEU A 120 -12.03 12.62 19.81
N PHE A 121 -12.25 13.73 19.12
CA PHE A 121 -11.83 15.06 19.55
C PHE A 121 -12.94 16.09 19.33
N PRO A 122 -13.00 17.16 20.13
CA PRO A 122 -14.06 18.17 20.02
C PRO A 122 -13.92 19.04 18.77
N LEU A 123 -15.07 19.45 18.23
CA LEU A 123 -15.24 20.48 17.22
C LEU A 123 -15.75 21.77 17.86
N HIS A 124 -15.73 22.88 17.11
CA HIS A 124 -16.06 24.21 17.63
C HIS A 124 -17.54 24.41 17.98
N ASP A 125 -18.43 23.55 17.46
CA ASP A 125 -19.89 23.64 17.60
C ASP A 125 -20.44 22.73 18.73
N GLY A 126 -19.57 22.18 19.57
CA GLY A 126 -19.94 21.23 20.63
C GLY A 126 -20.19 19.81 20.13
N THR A 127 -19.95 19.54 18.84
CA THR A 127 -19.90 18.18 18.30
C THR A 127 -18.50 17.60 18.42
N TYR A 128 -18.36 16.31 18.10
CA TYR A 128 -17.10 15.59 18.14
C TYR A 128 -16.83 14.94 16.79
N GLN A 129 -15.56 14.87 16.39
CA GLN A 129 -15.16 14.10 15.22
C GLN A 129 -14.43 12.83 15.63
N ILE A 130 -14.70 11.74 14.91
CA ILE A 130 -14.01 10.46 15.10
C ILE A 130 -12.56 10.58 14.64
N LEU A 131 -11.63 10.44 15.58
CA LEU A 131 -10.22 10.25 15.27
C LEU A 131 -9.99 8.83 14.76
N THR A 132 -10.42 7.82 15.52
CA THR A 132 -10.31 6.41 15.15
C THR A 132 -11.53 5.61 15.59
N GLY A 133 -11.70 4.43 14.99
CA GLY A 133 -12.76 3.51 15.40
C GLY A 133 -14.08 3.72 14.66
N HIS A 134 -14.08 4.26 13.43
CA HIS A 134 -15.28 4.42 12.59
C HIS A 134 -16.14 3.16 12.52
N ARG A 135 -15.54 1.99 12.26
CA ARG A 135 -16.26 0.70 12.23
C ARG A 135 -16.94 0.40 13.58
N ARG A 136 -16.27 0.69 14.70
CA ARG A 136 -16.80 0.49 16.06
C ARG A 136 -17.94 1.47 16.34
N PHE A 137 -17.83 2.72 15.90
CA PHE A 137 -18.89 3.70 15.99
C PHE A 137 -20.15 3.29 15.22
N PHE A 138 -20.01 2.85 13.96
CA PHE A 138 -21.15 2.36 13.19
C PHE A 138 -21.78 1.10 13.82
N ALA A 139 -20.96 0.22 14.40
CA ALA A 139 -21.44 -0.96 15.12
C ALA A 139 -22.19 -0.59 16.41
N LEU A 140 -21.78 0.47 17.11
CA LEU A 140 -22.51 1.01 18.27
C LEU A 140 -23.89 1.54 17.88
N ILE A 141 -23.99 2.29 16.77
CA ILE A 141 -25.29 2.76 16.26
C ILE A 141 -26.18 1.59 15.89
N TYR A 142 -25.64 0.60 15.18
CA TYR A 142 -26.39 -0.62 14.85
C TYR A 142 -26.89 -1.36 16.09
N ALA A 143 -26.06 -1.50 17.11
CA ALA A 143 -26.40 -2.25 18.32
C ALA A 143 -27.37 -1.51 19.26
N LYS A 144 -27.15 -0.20 19.48
CA LYS A 144 -27.83 0.58 20.52
C LYS A 144 -28.89 1.55 19.98
N GLY A 145 -28.75 2.00 18.73
CA GLY A 145 -29.56 3.04 18.11
C GLY A 145 -28.86 4.41 18.12
N TYR A 146 -29.25 5.29 17.21
CA TYR A 146 -28.64 6.61 16.99
C TYR A 146 -28.92 7.60 18.13
N GLY A 147 -30.06 7.47 18.81
CA GLY A 147 -30.40 8.29 19.97
C GLY A 147 -29.65 7.90 21.25
N ALA A 148 -28.85 6.84 21.23
CA ALA A 148 -28.14 6.35 22.39
C ALA A 148 -26.82 7.12 22.65
N ALA A 149 -26.27 6.90 23.85
CA ALA A 149 -24.93 7.32 24.23
C ALA A 149 -24.06 6.10 24.54
N ALA A 150 -22.75 6.25 24.39
CA ALA A 150 -21.76 5.30 24.89
C ALA A 150 -20.52 6.02 25.39
N GLN A 151 -19.63 5.27 26.03
CA GLN A 151 -18.32 5.77 26.42
C GLN A 151 -17.41 5.88 25.19
N PHE A 152 -16.65 6.98 25.12
CA PHE A 152 -15.63 7.26 24.12
C PHE A 152 -14.35 7.73 24.81
N LYS A 153 -13.21 7.50 24.17
CA LYS A 153 -11.96 8.17 24.53
C LYS A 153 -11.96 9.54 23.85
N VAL A 154 -12.00 10.62 24.62
CA VAL A 154 -12.15 11.98 24.10
C VAL A 154 -10.89 12.77 24.43
N TYR A 155 -10.19 13.26 23.41
CA TYR A 155 -9.12 14.23 23.58
C TYR A 155 -9.67 15.57 24.03
N ASP A 156 -8.92 16.29 24.86
CA ASP A 156 -9.34 17.61 25.35
C ASP A 156 -9.39 18.66 24.23
N SER A 157 -8.57 18.48 23.20
CA SER A 157 -8.52 19.31 22.01
C SER A 157 -8.22 18.47 20.76
N LYS A 158 -8.37 19.08 19.58
CA LYS A 158 -8.02 18.43 18.32
C LYS A 158 -6.51 18.13 18.29
N PRO A 159 -6.09 16.86 18.12
CA PRO A 159 -4.68 16.52 17.99
C PRO A 159 -4.01 17.28 16.84
N LEU A 160 -2.76 17.69 17.03
CA LEU A 160 -2.01 18.39 15.97
C LEU A 160 -1.61 17.44 14.85
N LEU A 161 -1.20 16.22 15.21
CA LEU A 161 -0.74 15.19 14.28
C LEU A 161 -1.76 14.06 14.17
N ILE A 162 -2.91 14.36 13.57
CA ILE A 162 -4.07 13.46 13.46
C ILE A 162 -3.70 12.17 12.76
N LYS A 163 -2.96 12.22 11.65
CA LYS A 163 -2.62 11.02 10.87
C LYS A 163 -1.61 10.15 11.60
N VAL A 164 -0.68 10.73 12.35
CA VAL A 164 0.21 10.02 13.27
C VAL A 164 -0.59 9.31 14.35
N LYS A 165 -1.53 9.97 15.02
CA LYS A 165 -2.39 9.32 16.05
C LYS A 165 -3.24 8.20 15.45
N GLN A 166 -3.85 8.45 14.29
CA GLN A 166 -4.58 7.43 13.54
C GLN A 166 -3.69 6.22 13.21
N PHE A 167 -2.43 6.45 12.85
CA PHE A 167 -1.48 5.37 12.59
C PHE A 167 -1.11 4.62 13.87
N GLN A 168 -0.75 5.31 14.96
CA GLN A 168 -0.41 4.69 16.25
C GLN A 168 -1.49 3.72 16.72
N GLU A 169 -2.76 4.12 16.69
CA GLU A 169 -3.88 3.29 17.15
C GLU A 169 -4.20 2.11 16.20
N ASN A 170 -3.78 2.17 14.94
CA ASN A 170 -4.02 1.11 13.95
C ASN A 170 -2.76 0.27 13.62
N ALA A 171 -1.57 0.68 14.02
CA ALA A 171 -0.30 0.09 13.58
C ALA A 171 -0.14 -1.37 14.07
N SER A 172 -0.66 -1.69 15.25
CA SER A 172 -0.62 -3.03 15.85
C SER A 172 -1.74 -3.95 15.38
N ARG A 173 -2.69 -3.45 14.58
CA ARG A 173 -3.84 -4.24 14.14
C ARG A 173 -3.48 -5.23 13.06
N GLU A 174 -3.58 -6.52 13.36
CA GLU A 174 -3.35 -7.59 12.39
C GLU A 174 -4.40 -7.57 11.27
N ASP A 175 -5.65 -7.23 11.61
CA ASP A 175 -6.83 -7.24 10.73
C ASP A 175 -6.89 -6.08 9.73
N LEU A 176 -5.94 -5.14 9.75
CA LEU A 176 -5.89 -4.05 8.77
C LEU A 176 -5.35 -4.58 7.42
N PRO A 177 -6.12 -4.52 6.30
CA PRO A 177 -5.63 -4.79 4.96
C PRO A 177 -4.30 -4.11 4.62
N LYS A 178 -3.47 -4.80 3.83
CA LYS A 178 -2.12 -4.39 3.44
C LYS A 178 -2.09 -2.99 2.81
N TYR A 179 -2.98 -2.71 1.86
CA TYR A 179 -3.13 -1.37 1.28
C TYR A 179 -3.39 -0.31 2.35
N GLY A 180 -4.36 -0.56 3.25
CA GLY A 180 -4.67 0.35 4.35
C GLY A 180 -3.50 0.59 5.31
N LYS A 181 -2.67 -0.43 5.59
CA LYS A 181 -1.44 -0.30 6.38
C LYS A 181 -0.43 0.64 5.72
N LEU A 182 -0.21 0.47 4.41
CA LEU A 182 0.72 1.33 3.66
C LEU A 182 0.21 2.77 3.56
N GLN A 183 -1.07 2.96 3.25
CA GLN A 183 -1.65 4.30 3.12
C GLN A 183 -1.63 5.05 4.46
N ALA A 184 -1.93 4.36 5.57
CA ALA A 184 -1.85 4.95 6.90
C ALA A 184 -0.42 5.39 7.24
N PHE A 185 0.58 4.58 6.89
CA PHE A 185 1.99 4.94 7.07
C PHE A 185 2.36 6.17 6.23
N VAL A 186 2.02 6.20 4.93
CA VAL A 186 2.29 7.35 4.04
C VAL A 186 1.67 8.63 4.58
N ASN A 187 0.43 8.58 5.04
CA ASN A 187 -0.27 9.74 5.59
C ASN A 187 0.44 10.26 6.85
N ALA A 188 0.82 9.37 7.77
CA ALA A 188 1.55 9.74 8.98
C ALA A 188 2.97 10.28 8.67
N SER A 189 3.70 9.66 7.74
CA SER A 189 5.00 10.15 7.28
C SER A 189 4.91 11.53 6.64
N THR A 190 3.86 11.78 5.85
CA THR A 190 3.62 13.09 5.23
C THR A 190 3.39 14.18 6.28
N GLU A 191 2.64 13.86 7.33
CA GLU A 191 2.40 14.77 8.45
C GLU A 191 3.70 15.07 9.24
N ILE A 192 4.54 14.05 9.46
CA ILE A 192 5.87 14.21 10.05
C ILE A 192 6.80 15.08 9.17
N GLU A 193 6.75 14.93 7.84
CA GLU A 193 7.50 15.78 6.93
C GLU A 193 7.04 17.24 7.00
N GLN A 194 5.74 17.49 7.14
CA GLN A 194 5.23 18.84 7.37
C GLN A 194 5.70 19.41 8.72
N LEU A 195 5.72 18.61 9.77
CA LEU A 195 6.30 19.00 11.06
C LEU A 195 7.79 19.33 10.93
N ASN A 196 8.58 18.51 10.21
CA ASN A 196 9.99 18.77 9.97
C ASN A 196 10.22 20.08 9.21
N LYS A 197 9.37 20.41 8.22
CA LYS A 197 9.42 21.70 7.51
C LYS A 197 9.15 22.86 8.47
N ALA A 198 8.09 22.77 9.27
CA ALA A 198 7.76 23.79 10.27
C ALA A 198 8.88 23.98 11.30
N ARG A 199 9.49 22.89 11.79
CA ARG A 199 10.65 22.93 12.70
C ARG A 199 11.83 23.68 12.10
N MET A 200 12.18 23.38 10.84
CA MET A 200 13.26 24.06 10.14
C MET A 200 13.00 25.57 9.98
N LEU A 201 11.75 25.94 9.65
CA LEU A 201 11.34 27.34 9.53
C LEU A 201 11.39 28.09 10.89
N SER A 202 11.12 27.39 12.01
CA SER A 202 11.29 27.90 13.37
C SER A 202 12.73 27.80 13.91
N GLY A 203 13.73 27.46 13.07
CA GLY A 203 15.13 27.38 13.46
C GLY A 203 15.52 26.12 14.27
N MET A 204 14.64 25.12 14.35
CA MET A 204 14.89 23.83 15.00
C MET A 204 15.40 22.79 13.99
N SER A 205 16.12 21.78 14.47
CA SER A 205 16.53 20.64 13.66
C SER A 205 15.35 19.71 13.32
N ARG A 206 15.47 19.01 12.18
CA ARG A 206 14.57 17.90 11.82
C ARG A 206 14.62 16.81 12.88
N LEU A 207 13.52 16.09 13.03
CA LEU A 207 13.46 14.88 13.83
C LEU A 207 14.42 13.83 13.26
N THR A 208 15.16 13.20 14.14
CA THR A 208 15.99 12.03 13.86
C THR A 208 15.10 10.82 13.55
N VAL A 209 15.66 9.81 12.88
CA VAL A 209 14.95 8.55 12.61
C VAL A 209 14.42 7.92 13.91
N ARG A 210 15.20 7.97 15.00
CA ARG A 210 14.79 7.42 16.31
C ARG A 210 13.58 8.16 16.89
N GLU A 211 13.54 9.48 16.78
CA GLU A 211 12.40 10.29 17.20
C GLU A 211 11.17 9.98 16.35
N ILE A 212 11.31 9.91 15.02
CA ILE A 212 10.22 9.55 14.10
C ILE A 212 9.62 8.18 14.45
N VAL A 213 10.47 7.18 14.69
CA VAL A 213 10.02 5.82 15.04
C VAL A 213 9.29 5.81 16.39
N SER A 214 9.79 6.55 17.37
CA SER A 214 9.12 6.75 18.66
C SER A 214 7.75 7.42 18.50
N THR A 215 7.69 8.50 17.71
CA THR A 215 6.46 9.23 17.38
C THR A 215 5.46 8.36 16.61
N LEU A 216 5.89 7.42 15.79
CA LEU A 216 4.99 6.49 15.11
C LEU A 216 4.57 5.29 15.99
N SER A 217 5.19 5.13 17.16
CA SER A 217 4.96 4.02 18.10
C SER A 217 5.13 2.63 17.46
N ILE A 218 6.15 2.48 16.62
CA ILE A 218 6.51 1.20 15.97
C ILE A 218 7.97 0.84 16.24
N SER A 219 8.36 -0.40 15.93
CA SER A 219 9.76 -0.81 16.02
C SER A 219 10.59 -0.25 14.85
N MET A 220 11.91 -0.09 15.05
CA MET A 220 12.85 0.30 13.99
C MET A 220 12.77 -0.63 12.77
N GLY A 221 12.61 -1.94 12.99
CA GLY A 221 12.46 -2.92 11.91
C GLY A 221 11.15 -2.76 11.13
N ALA A 222 10.04 -2.45 11.82
CA ALA A 222 8.77 -2.16 11.16
C ALA A 222 8.86 -0.87 10.33
N TYR A 223 9.51 0.16 10.87
CA TYR A 223 9.75 1.41 10.16
C TYR A 223 10.59 1.21 8.88
N ASP A 224 11.68 0.44 8.95
CA ASP A 224 12.48 0.08 7.77
C ASP A 224 11.65 -0.67 6.72
N ASN A 225 10.85 -1.64 7.15
CA ASN A 225 9.96 -2.37 6.24
C ASN A 225 8.98 -1.45 5.51
N TYR A 226 8.27 -0.59 6.25
CA TYR A 226 7.32 0.34 5.67
C TYR A 226 8.00 1.31 4.72
N ASN A 227 9.14 1.88 5.11
CA ASN A 227 9.91 2.77 4.25
C ASN A 227 10.28 2.13 2.92
N VAL A 228 10.74 0.87 2.91
CA VAL A 228 11.03 0.16 1.65
C VAL A 228 9.77 0.01 0.81
N LEU A 229 8.65 -0.40 1.43
CA LEU A 229 7.40 -0.69 0.72
C LEU A 229 6.75 0.55 0.09
N VAL A 230 6.94 1.73 0.68
CA VAL A 230 6.33 2.99 0.19
C VAL A 230 7.26 3.83 -0.69
N ARG A 231 8.51 3.39 -0.93
CA ARG A 231 9.46 4.10 -1.82
C ARG A 231 8.93 4.33 -3.22
N TYR A 232 8.17 3.36 -3.74
CA TYR A 232 7.63 3.37 -5.10
C TYR A 232 6.10 3.34 -5.04
N PRO A 233 5.41 4.38 -5.55
CA PRO A 233 3.95 4.47 -5.51
C PRO A 233 3.24 3.26 -6.15
N ILE A 234 3.88 2.60 -7.12
CA ILE A 234 3.30 1.44 -7.79
C ILE A 234 3.01 0.28 -6.83
N VAL A 235 3.77 0.15 -5.75
CA VAL A 235 3.58 -0.91 -4.76
C VAL A 235 2.26 -0.71 -4.00
N ILE A 236 1.95 0.54 -3.66
CA ILE A 236 0.69 0.90 -2.98
C ILE A 236 -0.47 0.62 -3.92
N LYS A 237 -0.38 1.07 -5.17
CA LYS A 237 -1.39 0.82 -6.22
C LYS A 237 -1.59 -0.67 -6.50
N ALA A 238 -0.53 -1.47 -6.44
CA ALA A 238 -0.64 -2.92 -6.58
C ALA A 238 -1.47 -3.54 -5.45
N TYR A 239 -1.27 -3.12 -4.20
CA TYR A 239 -2.07 -3.59 -3.07
C TYR A 239 -3.51 -3.06 -3.10
N GLU A 240 -3.73 -1.86 -3.60
CA GLU A 240 -5.07 -1.32 -3.89
C GLU A 240 -5.82 -2.22 -4.87
N ASN A 241 -5.13 -2.65 -5.93
CA ASN A 241 -5.65 -3.57 -6.95
C ASN A 241 -5.69 -5.04 -6.52
N GLY A 242 -5.52 -5.35 -5.23
CA GLY A 242 -5.67 -6.71 -4.69
C GLY A 242 -4.43 -7.60 -4.78
N CYS A 243 -3.22 -7.03 -4.86
CA CYS A 243 -1.98 -7.83 -4.82
C CYS A 243 -1.92 -8.74 -3.57
N SER A 244 -1.75 -10.04 -3.80
CA SER A 244 -1.75 -11.05 -2.74
C SER A 244 -0.40 -11.23 -2.04
N TYR A 245 0.68 -10.62 -2.55
CA TYR A 245 2.03 -10.79 -2.00
C TYR A 245 2.10 -10.41 -0.53
N SER A 246 2.90 -11.12 0.26
CA SER A 246 3.22 -10.69 1.62
C SER A 246 4.15 -9.47 1.57
N PHE A 247 4.11 -8.63 2.61
CA PHE A 247 5.05 -7.51 2.74
C PHE A 247 6.51 -7.95 2.67
N ILE A 248 6.85 -9.11 3.25
CA ILE A 248 8.19 -9.68 3.16
C ILE A 248 8.56 -10.00 1.70
N LYS A 249 7.67 -10.65 0.95
CA LYS A 249 7.90 -11.00 -0.45
C LYS A 249 8.07 -9.74 -1.31
N MET A 250 7.21 -8.73 -1.09
CA MET A 250 7.29 -7.46 -1.79
C MET A 250 8.56 -6.69 -1.46
N LYS A 251 8.97 -6.63 -0.19
CA LYS A 251 10.24 -6.01 0.24
C LYS A 251 11.42 -6.65 -0.47
N LYS A 252 11.49 -7.99 -0.50
CA LYS A 252 12.55 -8.72 -1.20
C LYS A 252 12.57 -8.41 -2.69
N LEU A 253 11.40 -8.33 -3.34
CA LEU A 253 11.29 -7.95 -4.75
C LEU A 253 11.87 -6.56 -5.00
N ILE A 254 11.44 -5.55 -4.22
CA ILE A 254 11.90 -4.17 -4.36
C ILE A 254 13.43 -4.09 -4.22
N LEU A 255 13.98 -4.72 -3.17
CA LEU A 255 15.42 -4.70 -2.92
C LEU A 255 16.22 -5.42 -4.01
N SER A 256 15.68 -6.52 -4.55
CA SER A 256 16.30 -7.24 -5.67
C SER A 256 16.34 -6.37 -6.93
N VAL A 257 15.24 -5.72 -7.29
CA VAL A 257 15.20 -4.84 -8.47
C VAL A 257 16.13 -3.63 -8.29
N GLU A 258 16.15 -3.03 -7.09
CA GLU A 258 17.08 -1.94 -6.78
C GLU A 258 18.56 -2.38 -6.89
N ALA A 259 18.90 -3.58 -6.40
CA ALA A 259 20.25 -4.12 -6.48
C ALA A 259 20.67 -4.37 -7.93
N ASP A 260 19.81 -5.02 -8.73
CA ASP A 260 20.04 -5.27 -10.16
C ASP A 260 20.23 -3.97 -10.94
N TYR A 261 19.42 -2.94 -10.64
CA TYR A 261 19.52 -1.64 -11.28
C TYR A 261 20.85 -0.95 -10.94
N LYS A 262 21.25 -0.93 -9.65
CA LYS A 262 22.51 -0.33 -9.21
C LYS A 262 23.74 -1.04 -9.76
N GLN A 263 23.65 -2.36 -9.99
CA GLN A 263 24.74 -3.11 -10.63
C GLN A 263 24.94 -2.70 -12.10
N LYS A 264 23.86 -2.43 -12.83
CA LYS A 264 23.90 -1.97 -14.23
C LYS A 264 24.24 -0.49 -14.37
N HIS A 265 23.82 0.31 -13.40
CA HIS A 265 24.00 1.75 -13.37
C HIS A 265 24.70 2.14 -12.06
N PRO A 266 26.03 1.98 -11.97
CA PRO A 266 26.79 2.30 -10.77
C PRO A 266 26.76 3.80 -10.51
N LYS A 267 25.75 4.25 -9.77
CA LYS A 267 25.54 5.63 -9.33
C LYS A 267 25.45 5.65 -7.80
N PRO A 268 26.04 6.66 -7.14
CA PRO A 268 25.96 6.78 -5.67
C PRO A 268 24.53 7.08 -5.19
N HIS A 269 23.73 7.79 -6.00
CA HIS A 269 22.36 8.15 -5.69
C HIS A 269 21.44 7.94 -6.89
N LEU A 270 20.23 7.44 -6.63
CA LEU A 270 19.18 7.27 -7.64
C LEU A 270 18.42 8.58 -7.81
N ASN A 271 18.37 9.09 -9.04
CA ASN A 271 17.58 10.27 -9.38
C ASN A 271 16.10 9.90 -9.65
N VAL A 272 15.29 10.89 -10.04
CA VAL A 272 13.86 10.68 -10.31
C VAL A 272 13.62 9.72 -11.48
N GLN A 273 14.44 9.80 -12.52
CA GLN A 273 14.34 8.93 -13.70
C GLN A 273 14.71 7.49 -13.34
N ASP A 274 15.78 7.30 -12.57
CA ASP A 274 16.19 5.98 -12.08
C ASP A 274 15.07 5.32 -11.26
N LYS A 275 14.39 6.09 -10.39
CA LYS A 275 13.25 5.59 -9.62
C LYS A 275 12.06 5.23 -10.49
N LYS A 276 11.83 5.94 -11.59
CA LYS A 276 10.77 5.64 -12.55
C LYS A 276 11.03 4.30 -13.26
N GLU A 277 12.25 4.09 -13.74
CA GLU A 277 12.64 2.83 -14.40
C GLU A 277 12.59 1.64 -13.44
N ILE A 278 13.02 1.82 -12.18
CA ILE A 278 12.85 0.80 -11.14
C ILE A 278 11.38 0.52 -10.87
N SER A 279 10.54 1.55 -10.80
CA SER A 279 9.09 1.41 -10.61
C SER A 279 8.45 0.58 -11.74
N GLU A 280 8.83 0.83 -13.00
CA GLU A 280 8.36 0.07 -14.17
C GLU A 280 8.81 -1.41 -14.09
N GLN A 281 10.05 -1.68 -13.68
CA GLN A 281 10.54 -3.05 -13.50
C GLN A 281 9.82 -3.79 -12.37
N ILE A 282 9.52 -3.11 -11.26
CA ILE A 282 8.70 -3.66 -10.18
C ILE A 282 7.30 -3.98 -10.69
N GLU A 283 6.67 -3.07 -11.43
CA GLU A 283 5.34 -3.26 -12.01
C GLU A 283 5.27 -4.50 -12.90
N GLN A 284 6.23 -4.66 -13.81
CA GLN A 284 6.32 -5.82 -14.71
C GLN A 284 6.39 -7.13 -13.94
N GLN A 285 7.18 -7.18 -12.86
CA GLN A 285 7.29 -8.39 -12.04
C GLN A 285 6.05 -8.67 -11.19
N ILE A 286 5.31 -7.63 -10.77
CA ILE A 286 4.05 -7.79 -10.05
C ILE A 286 2.94 -8.29 -10.98
N LEU A 287 2.84 -7.72 -12.19
CA LEU A 287 1.82 -8.09 -13.19
C LEU A 287 2.10 -9.42 -13.89
N GLY A 288 3.22 -10.08 -13.55
CA GLY A 288 3.60 -11.34 -14.18
C GLY A 288 3.97 -11.19 -15.66
N ILE A 289 4.28 -9.97 -16.13
CA ILE A 289 4.89 -9.77 -17.44
C ILE A 289 6.32 -10.31 -17.31
N LYS A 290 6.46 -11.60 -17.61
CA LYS A 290 7.77 -12.22 -17.84
C LYS A 290 8.53 -11.28 -18.78
N LYS A 291 9.76 -10.91 -18.39
CA LYS A 291 10.70 -10.16 -19.24
C LYS A 291 10.47 -10.62 -20.69
N GLN A 292 10.17 -9.69 -21.60
CA GLN A 292 10.34 -10.02 -23.01
C GLN A 292 11.75 -10.61 -23.12
N PRO A 293 11.90 -11.81 -23.71
CA PRO A 293 13.23 -12.39 -23.85
C PRO A 293 14.07 -11.32 -24.52
N GLN A 294 15.16 -10.91 -23.86
CA GLN A 294 16.20 -10.13 -24.53
C GLN A 294 16.45 -10.86 -25.84
N LYS A 295 16.37 -10.15 -26.99
CA LYS A 295 16.74 -10.72 -28.29
C LYS A 295 18.09 -11.40 -28.10
N THR A 296 18.07 -12.72 -28.03
CA THR A 296 19.30 -13.51 -27.90
C THR A 296 20.06 -13.25 -29.19
N VAL A 297 21.26 -12.69 -29.05
CA VAL A 297 22.18 -12.59 -30.18
C VAL A 297 22.32 -14.02 -30.75
N PRO A 298 22.17 -14.22 -32.06
CA PRO A 298 22.26 -15.55 -32.65
C PRO A 298 23.63 -16.16 -32.31
N SER A 299 23.63 -17.20 -31.48
CA SER A 299 24.86 -17.94 -31.13
C SER A 299 25.14 -19.00 -32.19
N PHE A 300 26.41 -19.12 -32.58
CA PHE A 300 26.90 -20.23 -33.40
C PHE A 300 27.17 -21.43 -32.49
N SER A 301 26.61 -22.59 -32.84
CA SER A 301 26.90 -23.85 -32.17
C SER A 301 27.97 -24.60 -32.95
N ILE A 302 29.01 -25.08 -32.28
CA ILE A 302 30.05 -25.93 -32.87
C ILE A 302 30.02 -27.28 -32.15
N GLN A 303 30.29 -28.37 -32.88
CA GLN A 303 30.46 -29.71 -32.30
C GLN A 303 31.62 -29.77 -31.29
N SER A 304 31.63 -30.80 -30.44
CA SER A 304 32.67 -30.98 -29.42
C SER A 304 34.02 -31.38 -30.03
N LEU A 305 35.09 -30.77 -29.54
CA LEU A 305 36.46 -31.21 -29.78
C LEU A 305 36.78 -32.34 -28.79
N ASN A 306 37.18 -33.48 -29.32
CA ASN A 306 37.34 -34.72 -28.55
C ASN A 306 38.82 -35.03 -28.25
N SER A 307 39.77 -34.20 -28.68
CA SER A 307 41.20 -34.36 -28.39
C SER A 307 41.90 -33.04 -28.05
N ALA A 308 42.89 -33.12 -27.14
CA ALA A 308 43.71 -31.96 -26.77
C ALA A 308 44.60 -31.47 -27.93
N ASN A 309 44.98 -32.38 -28.84
CA ASN A 309 45.72 -32.06 -30.05
C ASN A 309 44.87 -31.23 -31.03
N ALA A 310 43.62 -31.63 -31.26
CA ALA A 310 42.65 -30.90 -32.08
C ALA A 310 42.42 -29.48 -31.55
N LEU A 311 42.30 -29.32 -30.23
CA LEU A 311 42.18 -28.01 -29.60
C LEU A 311 43.46 -27.17 -29.77
N LYS A 312 44.64 -27.78 -29.63
CA LYS A 312 45.91 -27.10 -29.83
C LYS A 312 46.06 -26.61 -31.27
N VAL A 313 45.73 -27.44 -32.27
CA VAL A 313 45.76 -27.06 -33.69
C VAL A 313 44.79 -25.91 -33.97
N LEU A 314 43.56 -25.98 -33.47
CA LEU A 314 42.57 -24.90 -33.61
C LEU A 314 43.07 -23.56 -33.07
N LEU A 315 43.81 -23.57 -31.95
CA LEU A 315 44.25 -22.35 -31.26
C LEU A 315 45.59 -21.80 -31.77
N THR A 316 46.41 -22.63 -32.41
CA THR A 316 47.82 -22.28 -32.73
C THR A 316 48.13 -22.27 -34.22
N GLN A 317 47.28 -22.88 -35.06
CA GLN A 317 47.45 -22.91 -36.50
C GLN A 317 46.39 -22.07 -37.20
N ASP A 318 46.73 -21.59 -38.39
CA ASP A 318 45.80 -20.91 -39.27
C ASP A 318 44.88 -21.93 -39.93
N VAL A 319 43.75 -22.19 -39.28
CA VAL A 319 42.74 -23.18 -39.72
C VAL A 319 42.09 -22.85 -41.06
N THR A 320 42.24 -21.61 -41.54
CA THR A 320 41.70 -21.19 -42.85
C THR A 320 42.53 -21.72 -44.03
N LYS A 321 43.75 -22.20 -43.75
CA LYS A 321 44.68 -22.76 -44.75
C LYS A 321 44.69 -24.29 -44.78
N LEU A 322 43.87 -24.94 -43.96
CA LEU A 322 43.74 -26.39 -43.98
C LEU A 322 42.95 -26.82 -45.23
N ASP A 323 43.38 -27.89 -45.87
CA ASP A 323 42.71 -28.46 -47.05
C ASP A 323 41.47 -29.26 -46.63
N ILE A 324 40.43 -28.55 -46.21
CA ILE A 324 39.19 -29.11 -45.64
C ILE A 324 37.95 -28.86 -46.50
N GLN A 325 38.14 -28.54 -47.79
CA GLN A 325 37.05 -28.24 -48.73
C GLN A 325 36.05 -27.19 -48.19
N ILE A 326 36.57 -26.19 -47.48
CA ILE A 326 35.82 -25.02 -47.03
C ILE A 326 36.42 -23.79 -47.71
N GLU A 327 35.63 -23.15 -48.56
CA GLU A 327 35.98 -21.88 -49.19
C GLU A 327 35.71 -20.72 -48.22
N TRP A 328 36.66 -20.48 -47.31
CA TRP A 328 36.51 -19.47 -46.25
C TRP A 328 36.27 -18.04 -46.78
N ASN A 329 36.73 -17.75 -48.00
CA ASN A 329 36.60 -16.44 -48.64
C ASN A 329 35.21 -16.20 -49.26
N GLU A 330 34.43 -17.26 -49.53
CA GLU A 330 33.09 -17.19 -50.12
C GLU A 330 31.98 -17.43 -49.09
N LEU A 331 32.36 -17.60 -47.81
CA LEU A 331 31.43 -17.85 -46.72
C LEU A 331 30.61 -16.59 -46.40
N ASP A 332 29.28 -16.66 -46.50
CA ASP A 332 28.41 -15.62 -45.99
C ASP A 332 28.34 -15.69 -44.45
N TRP A 333 29.06 -14.80 -43.79
CA TRP A 333 29.11 -14.68 -42.33
C TRP A 333 27.77 -14.29 -41.70
N ASN A 334 26.79 -13.85 -42.49
CA ASN A 334 25.43 -13.58 -42.03
C ASN A 334 24.50 -14.79 -42.14
N ASP A 335 24.87 -15.83 -42.89
CA ASP A 335 24.14 -17.10 -42.93
C ASP A 335 24.63 -18.06 -41.84
N LYS A 336 23.84 -18.11 -40.76
CA LYS A 336 24.11 -19.00 -39.61
C LYS A 336 24.28 -20.47 -40.00
N LYS A 337 23.49 -20.98 -40.94
CA LYS A 337 23.57 -22.41 -41.33
C LYS A 337 24.87 -22.69 -42.05
N MET A 338 25.29 -21.76 -42.91
CA MET A 338 26.54 -21.87 -43.67
C MET A 338 27.76 -21.82 -42.73
N VAL A 339 27.79 -20.85 -41.81
CA VAL A 339 28.89 -20.68 -40.84
C VAL A 339 28.96 -21.86 -39.86
N THR A 340 27.84 -22.29 -39.29
CA THR A 340 27.81 -23.46 -38.40
C THR A 340 28.19 -24.75 -39.14
N GLY A 341 27.80 -24.90 -40.41
CA GLY A 341 28.22 -26.03 -41.23
C GLY A 341 29.73 -26.06 -41.46
N ALA A 342 30.34 -24.93 -41.79
CA ALA A 342 31.79 -24.80 -41.97
C ALA A 342 32.56 -25.10 -40.66
N LEU A 343 32.11 -24.53 -39.54
CA LEU A 343 32.74 -24.75 -38.24
C LEU A 343 32.66 -26.22 -37.78
N ASN A 344 31.55 -26.91 -38.06
CA ASN A 344 31.41 -28.33 -37.73
C ASN A 344 32.32 -29.21 -38.59
N LYS A 345 32.43 -28.92 -39.89
CA LYS A 345 33.36 -29.63 -40.79
C LYS A 345 34.81 -29.46 -40.34
N LEU A 346 35.19 -28.24 -39.94
CA LEU A 346 36.51 -27.97 -39.37
C LEU A 346 36.75 -28.82 -38.11
N VAL A 347 35.81 -28.83 -37.17
CA VAL A 347 35.94 -29.62 -35.93
C VAL A 347 35.98 -31.12 -36.20
N GLU A 348 35.19 -31.62 -37.15
CA GLU A 348 35.21 -33.02 -37.56
C GLU A 348 36.58 -33.42 -38.12
N HIS A 349 37.16 -32.60 -39.00
CA HIS A 349 38.50 -32.83 -39.54
C HIS A 349 39.57 -32.79 -38.44
N LEU A 350 39.52 -31.79 -37.55
CA LEU A 350 40.47 -31.66 -36.45
C LEU A 350 40.39 -32.85 -35.47
N ASN A 351 39.20 -33.41 -35.25
CA ASN A 351 39.03 -34.60 -34.42
C ASN A 351 39.58 -35.88 -35.07
N GLN A 352 39.74 -35.91 -36.40
CA GLN A 352 40.34 -37.04 -37.14
C GLN A 352 41.88 -36.95 -37.19
N LEU A 353 42.45 -35.77 -36.93
CA LEU A 353 43.88 -35.57 -36.71
C LEU A 353 44.23 -36.05 -35.28
N GLN A 354 44.39 -37.36 -35.10
CA GLN A 354 44.93 -37.92 -33.83
C GLN A 354 46.40 -37.57 -33.67
#